data_AF-I9W2S3-F1
#
_entry.id   AF-I9W2S3-F1
#
_cell.length_a   1.000
_cell.length_b   1.000
_cell.length_c   1.000
_cell.angle_alpha   90.00
_cell.angle_beta   90.00
_cell.angle_gamma   90.00
#
_symmetry.space_group_name_H-M   'P 1'
#
loop_
_entity.id
_entity.type
_entity.pdbx_description
1 polymer ?
#
loop_
_entity_poly.entity_id
_entity_poly.type
_entity_poly.pdbx_seq_one_letter_code
_entity_poly.pdbx_strand_id
1 'polypeptide(L)'
;MKKEISVNNCRECYFQAISNSSWANEGYLVGRHIDTHNPQLMDLLKRLHASFGIGVIDLRTDEDKSAILLNAKYKEKIDYTMAQELSDKNPKFSGFLKSVVDYDPAHSYRYKDEFDEVKKKEELYPNSSLSF
;
A
#
# COMPACT_ATOMS: atom_id res chain seq x y z
N MET A 1 -2.95 -3.55 12.50
CA MET A 1 -3.98 -2.51 12.71
C MET A 1 -4.54 -2.09 11.35
N LYS A 2 -5.79 -2.44 11.02
CA LYS A 2 -6.43 -2.03 9.76
C LYS A 2 -7.37 -0.85 10.09
N LYS A 3 -7.01 0.35 9.64
CA LYS A 3 -7.74 1.59 9.96
C LYS A 3 -8.92 1.77 8.99
N GLU A 4 -10.10 2.07 9.53
CA GLU A 4 -11.20 2.62 8.75
C GLU A 4 -10.90 4.08 8.42
N ILE A 5 -11.23 4.51 7.20
CA ILE A 5 -10.97 5.88 6.75
C ILE A 5 -12.29 6.63 6.73
N SER A 6 -12.37 7.70 7.52
CA SER A 6 -13.51 8.60 7.63
C SER A 6 -13.08 10.04 7.38
N VAL A 7 -14.03 10.95 7.25
CA VAL A 7 -13.75 12.39 7.04
C VAL A 7 -12.81 12.95 8.12
N ASN A 8 -12.95 12.47 9.37
CA ASN A 8 -12.21 12.97 10.53
C ASN A 8 -10.73 12.59 10.52
N ASN A 9 -10.39 11.38 10.04
CA ASN A 9 -9.02 10.87 10.06
C ASN A 9 -8.36 10.83 8.67
N CYS A 10 -9.12 11.14 7.60
CA CYS A 10 -8.65 11.04 6.22
C CYS A 10 -7.38 11.84 5.98
N ARG A 11 -7.31 13.10 6.43
CA ARG A 11 -6.11 13.94 6.22
C ARG A 11 -4.88 13.35 6.89
N GLU A 12 -4.99 12.98 8.16
CA GLU A 12 -3.89 12.40 8.92
C GLU A 12 -3.39 11.11 8.24
N CYS A 13 -4.29 10.18 7.93
CA CYS A 13 -3.93 8.92 7.26
C CYS A 13 -3.30 9.17 5.89
N TYR A 14 -3.79 10.15 5.14
CA TYR A 14 -3.26 10.50 3.82
C TYR A 14 -1.85 11.10 3.92
N PHE A 15 -1.60 12.00 4.87
CA PHE A 15 -0.25 12.54 5.09
C PHE A 15 0.73 11.48 5.60
N GLN A 16 0.26 10.52 6.41
CA GLN A 16 1.06 9.36 6.76
C GLN A 16 1.40 8.51 5.53
N ALA A 17 0.46 8.30 4.62
CA ALA A 17 0.74 7.59 3.36
C ALA A 17 1.82 8.32 2.55
N ILE A 18 1.72 9.65 2.40
CA ILE A 18 2.75 10.46 1.73
C ILE A 18 4.13 10.24 2.37
N SER A 19 4.22 10.39 3.68
CA SER A 19 5.50 10.29 4.41
C SER A 19 6.12 8.91 4.31
N ASN A 20 5.31 7.84 4.33
CA ASN A 20 5.78 6.46 4.33
C ASN A 20 6.06 5.90 2.92
N SER A 21 5.56 6.56 1.88
CA SER A 21 5.69 6.10 0.48
C SER A 21 6.45 7.09 -0.41
N SER A 22 7.28 7.97 0.16
CA SER A 22 8.11 8.91 -0.59
C SER A 22 9.17 8.20 -1.44
N TRP A 23 9.65 7.03 -0.99
CA TRP A 23 10.60 6.18 -1.69
C TRP A 23 9.99 5.42 -2.90
N ALA A 24 8.67 5.30 -2.97
CA ALA A 24 7.98 4.48 -3.96
C ALA A 24 7.62 5.28 -5.22
N ASN A 25 7.69 4.63 -6.38
CA ASN A 25 7.22 5.20 -7.65
C ASN A 25 5.71 5.44 -7.62
N GLU A 26 4.94 4.59 -6.94
CA GLU A 26 3.51 4.74 -6.74
C GLU A 26 3.15 4.52 -5.27
N GLY A 27 2.67 5.58 -4.61
CA GLY A 27 2.23 5.52 -3.22
C GLY A 27 0.72 5.36 -3.13
N TYR A 28 0.25 4.46 -2.25
CA TYR A 28 -1.18 4.22 -2.03
C TYR A 28 -1.56 4.37 -0.55
N LEU A 29 -2.67 5.05 -0.31
CA LEU A 29 -3.42 4.96 0.93
C LEU A 29 -4.37 3.76 0.84
N VAL A 30 -4.20 2.79 1.73
CA VAL A 30 -5.01 1.56 1.76
C VAL A 30 -5.88 1.54 3.01
N GLY A 31 -7.20 1.48 2.83
CA GLY A 31 -8.19 1.38 3.92
C GLY A 31 -8.94 0.05 3.88
N ARG A 32 -9.29 -0.54 5.03
CA ARG A 32 -10.11 -1.77 5.09
C ARG A 32 -11.61 -1.50 4.85
N HIS A 33 -12.02 -0.26 5.05
CA HIS A 33 -13.40 0.19 4.90
C HIS A 33 -13.38 1.68 4.63
N ILE A 34 -13.42 2.06 3.35
CA ILE A 34 -13.63 3.45 2.94
C ILE A 34 -15.12 3.62 2.68
N ASP A 35 -15.76 4.61 3.32
CA ASP A 35 -17.16 4.94 3.05
C ASP A 35 -17.25 5.71 1.72
N THR A 36 -17.31 4.96 0.62
CA THR A 36 -17.40 5.49 -0.75
C THR A 36 -18.71 6.22 -1.02
N HIS A 37 -19.74 6.03 -0.18
CA HIS A 37 -21.03 6.70 -0.32
C HIS A 37 -21.05 8.08 0.31
N ASN A 38 -20.05 8.42 1.14
CA ASN A 38 -19.92 9.73 1.75
C ASN A 38 -19.28 10.74 0.78
N PRO A 39 -20.03 11.73 0.26
CA PRO A 39 -19.51 12.67 -0.74
C PRO A 39 -18.39 13.55 -0.18
N GLN A 40 -18.46 13.92 1.10
CA GLN A 40 -17.45 14.79 1.72
C GLN A 40 -16.09 14.10 1.81
N LEU A 41 -16.09 12.80 2.14
CA LEU A 41 -14.87 11.98 2.18
C LEU A 41 -14.27 11.84 0.78
N MET A 42 -15.10 11.47 -0.19
CA MET A 42 -14.65 11.25 -1.56
C MET A 42 -14.10 12.53 -2.20
N ASP A 43 -14.74 13.68 -1.95
CA ASP A 43 -14.25 14.98 -2.44
C ASP A 43 -12.94 15.38 -1.75
N LEU A 44 -12.78 15.09 -0.46
CA LEU A 44 -11.52 15.31 0.24
C LEU A 44 -10.39 14.44 -0.35
N LEU A 45 -10.63 13.14 -0.55
CA LEU A 45 -9.67 12.23 -1.15
C LEU A 45 -9.29 12.67 -2.57
N LYS A 46 -10.26 13.06 -3.40
CA LYS A 46 -10.01 13.58 -4.76
C LYS A 46 -9.15 14.84 -4.74
N ARG A 47 -9.41 15.79 -3.85
CA ARG A 47 -8.58 17.01 -3.71
C ARG A 47 -7.16 16.66 -3.28
N LEU A 48 -6.99 15.81 -2.27
CA LEU A 48 -5.68 15.37 -1.79
C LEU A 48 -4.92 14.61 -2.90
N HIS A 49 -5.60 13.75 -3.64
CA HIS A 49 -5.04 13.03 -4.79
C HIS A 49 -4.59 13.99 -5.89
N ALA A 50 -5.41 14.98 -6.25
CA ALA A 50 -5.05 15.98 -7.25
C ALA A 50 -3.77 16.73 -6.85
N SER A 51 -3.66 17.13 -5.57
CA SER A 51 -2.52 17.88 -5.03
C SER A 51 -1.24 17.05 -4.85
N PHE A 52 -1.34 15.82 -4.35
CA PHE A 52 -0.17 15.06 -3.87
C PHE A 52 0.10 13.76 -4.63
N GLY A 53 -0.88 13.27 -5.41
CA GLY A 53 -0.69 12.11 -6.29
C GLY A 53 -0.67 10.73 -5.60
N ILE A 54 -0.99 10.63 -4.31
CA ILE A 54 -1.17 9.32 -3.66
C ILE A 54 -2.48 8.68 -4.17
N GLY A 55 -2.40 7.42 -4.55
CA GLY A 55 -3.55 6.61 -4.94
C GLY A 55 -4.35 6.15 -3.73
N VAL A 56 -5.55 5.62 -3.95
CA VAL A 56 -6.42 5.14 -2.88
C VAL A 56 -6.96 3.76 -3.25
N ILE A 57 -6.75 2.81 -2.35
CA ILE A 57 -7.27 1.45 -2.46
C ILE A 57 -8.25 1.20 -1.32
N ASP A 58 -9.46 0.79 -1.68
CA ASP A 58 -10.44 0.23 -0.75
C ASP A 58 -10.27 -1.29 -0.72
N LEU A 59 -9.65 -1.79 0.35
CA LEU A 59 -9.30 -3.20 0.50
C LEU A 59 -10.37 -3.90 1.32
N ARG A 60 -11.23 -4.67 0.65
CA ARG A 60 -12.29 -5.45 1.30
C ARG A 60 -11.77 -6.83 1.72
N THR A 61 -12.45 -7.43 2.69
CA THR A 61 -12.18 -8.83 3.10
C THR A 61 -12.62 -9.83 2.03
N ASP A 62 -13.59 -9.43 1.23
CA ASP A 62 -14.02 -10.14 0.04
C ASP A 62 -13.14 -9.65 -1.12
N GLU A 63 -12.29 -10.53 -1.65
CA GLU A 63 -11.25 -10.18 -2.64
C GLU A 63 -11.86 -9.50 -3.86
N ASP A 64 -13.00 -10.02 -4.33
CA ASP A 64 -13.72 -9.53 -5.50
C ASP A 64 -14.35 -8.13 -5.32
N LYS A 65 -14.41 -7.63 -4.08
CA LYS A 65 -14.97 -6.32 -3.74
C LYS A 65 -13.91 -5.25 -3.47
N SER A 66 -12.64 -5.61 -3.49
CA SER A 66 -11.55 -4.63 -3.36
C SER A 66 -11.44 -3.81 -4.64
N ALA A 67 -11.20 -2.50 -4.52
CA ALA A 67 -11.14 -1.62 -5.66
C ALA A 67 -10.07 -0.53 -5.51
N ILE A 68 -9.42 -0.21 -6.62
CA ILE A 68 -8.62 1.01 -6.73
C ILE A 68 -9.59 2.17 -6.99
N LEU A 69 -9.75 3.04 -6.00
CA LEU A 69 -10.64 4.20 -6.10
C LEU A 69 -9.98 5.34 -6.88
N LEU A 70 -8.67 5.52 -6.70
CA LEU A 70 -7.85 6.53 -7.37
C LEU A 70 -6.49 5.91 -7.69
N ASN A 71 -6.08 5.92 -8.95
CA ASN A 71 -4.75 5.44 -9.34
C ASN A 71 -3.68 6.41 -8.82
N ALA A 72 -2.58 5.91 -8.27
CA ALA A 72 -1.47 6.76 -7.86
C ALA A 72 -0.84 7.43 -9.08
N LYS A 73 -0.26 8.63 -8.87
CA LYS A 73 0.58 9.25 -9.89
C LYS A 73 1.97 8.62 -9.84
N TYR A 74 2.43 8.12 -10.98
CA TYR A 74 3.79 7.62 -11.12
C TYR A 74 4.81 8.73 -10.86
N LYS A 75 5.79 8.43 -10.00
CA LYS A 75 6.95 9.27 -9.70
C LYS A 75 8.16 8.66 -10.39
N GLU A 76 8.67 9.37 -11.39
CA GLU A 76 9.91 8.99 -12.08
C GLU A 76 11.13 9.17 -11.17
N LYS A 77 11.16 10.28 -10.42
CA LYS A 77 12.21 10.56 -9.43
C LYS A 77 11.71 10.17 -8.05
N ILE A 78 12.31 9.13 -7.50
CA ILE A 78 12.06 8.69 -6.13
C ILE A 78 13.00 9.38 -5.14
N ASP A 79 12.59 9.47 -3.89
CA ASP A 79 13.42 9.99 -2.80
C ASP A 79 14.40 8.92 -2.30
N TYR A 80 15.59 8.91 -2.89
CA TYR A 80 16.65 7.97 -2.53
C TYR A 80 17.15 8.14 -1.09
N THR A 81 17.06 9.36 -0.54
CA THR A 81 17.43 9.62 0.86
C THR A 81 16.49 8.88 1.80
N MET A 82 15.18 8.97 1.53
CA MET A 82 14.17 8.25 2.31
C MET A 82 14.27 6.74 2.11
N ALA A 83 14.58 6.26 0.91
CA ALA A 83 14.84 4.85 0.67
C ALA A 83 16.05 4.35 1.48
N GLN A 84 17.15 5.11 1.52
CA GLN A 84 18.34 4.77 2.29
C GLN A 84 18.04 4.71 3.79
N GLU A 85 17.41 5.76 4.33
CA GLU A 85 17.03 5.80 5.75
C GLU A 85 16.10 4.65 6.14
N LEU A 86 15.17 4.28 5.27
CA LEU A 86 14.28 3.14 5.50
C LEU A 86 15.05 1.82 5.45
N SER A 87 16.05 1.70 4.58
CA SER A 87 16.90 0.52 4.48
C SER A 87 17.76 0.31 5.73
N ASP A 88 18.26 1.40 6.32
CA ASP A 88 19.04 1.36 7.56
C ASP A 88 18.18 0.92 8.76
N LYS A 89 16.88 1.27 8.75
CA LYS A 89 15.94 0.95 9.83
C LYS A 89 15.27 -0.41 9.67
N ASN A 90 15.15 -0.93 8.45
CA ASN A 90 14.43 -2.16 8.15
C ASN A 90 15.29 -3.12 7.30
N PRO A 91 15.89 -4.15 7.92
CA PRO A 91 16.71 -5.14 7.21
C PRO A 91 15.98 -5.87 6.07
N LYS A 92 14.67 -6.10 6.20
CA LYS A 92 13.87 -6.72 5.13
C LYS A 92 13.77 -5.79 3.93
N PHE A 93 13.60 -4.49 4.16
CA PHE A 93 13.57 -3.50 3.09
C PHE A 93 14.93 -3.34 2.42
N SER A 94 16.02 -3.35 3.19
CA SER A 94 17.38 -3.40 2.63
C SER A 94 17.60 -4.64 1.75
N GLY A 95 17.14 -5.81 2.20
CA GLY A 95 17.14 -7.04 1.42
C GLY A 95 16.38 -6.89 0.10
N PHE A 96 15.14 -6.38 0.17
CA PHE A 96 14.31 -6.11 -1.00
C PHE A 96 15.02 -5.21 -2.04
N LEU A 97 15.68 -4.13 -1.61
CA LEU A 97 16.41 -3.26 -2.54
C LEU A 97 17.55 -4.00 -3.28
N LYS A 98 18.24 -4.91 -2.59
CA LYS A 98 19.26 -5.77 -3.23
C LYS A 98 18.62 -6.72 -4.23
N SER A 99 17.51 -7.36 -3.87
CA SER A 99 16.76 -8.24 -4.76
C SER A 99 16.31 -7.52 -6.03
N VAL A 100 15.86 -6.26 -5.92
CA VAL A 100 15.46 -5.43 -7.08
C VAL A 100 16.64 -5.11 -7.99
N VAL A 101 17.80 -4.77 -7.43
CA VAL A 101 19.01 -4.44 -8.21
C VAL A 101 19.58 -5.69 -8.88
N ASP A 102 19.59 -6.81 -8.17
CA ASP A 102 20.16 -8.07 -8.66
C ASP A 102 19.17 -8.85 -9.51
N TYR A 103 17.92 -8.41 -9.68
CA TYR A 103 16.86 -9.17 -10.35
C TYR A 103 17.21 -9.46 -11.80
N ASP A 104 17.33 -10.75 -12.11
CA ASP A 104 17.52 -11.25 -13.48
C ASP A 104 16.27 -12.03 -13.94
N PRO A 105 15.54 -11.54 -14.96
CA PRO A 105 14.38 -12.24 -15.52
C PRO A 105 14.69 -13.66 -15.99
N ALA A 106 15.91 -13.93 -16.46
CA ALA A 106 16.33 -15.26 -16.92
C ALA A 106 16.48 -16.26 -15.76
N HIS A 107 16.69 -15.77 -14.53
CA HIS A 107 16.93 -16.56 -13.33
C HIS A 107 15.97 -16.21 -12.19
N SER A 108 14.72 -15.88 -12.52
CA SER A 108 13.69 -15.44 -11.55
C SER A 108 13.44 -16.43 -10.40
N TYR A 109 13.71 -17.73 -10.59
CA TYR A 109 13.56 -18.77 -9.58
C TYR A 109 14.49 -18.58 -8.37
N ARG A 110 15.62 -17.89 -8.53
CA ARG A 110 16.61 -17.65 -7.46
C ARG A 110 16.04 -16.79 -6.33
N TYR A 111 15.12 -15.89 -6.64
CA TYR A 111 14.60 -14.90 -5.69
C TYR A 111 13.33 -15.37 -4.99
N LYS A 112 12.80 -16.56 -5.32
CA LYS A 112 11.52 -17.05 -4.76
C LYS A 112 11.54 -17.18 -3.24
N ASP A 113 12.67 -17.60 -2.69
CA ASP A 113 12.84 -17.79 -1.25
C ASP A 113 13.12 -16.48 -0.49
N GLU A 114 13.32 -15.36 -1.21
CA GLU A 114 13.55 -14.03 -0.62
C GLU A 114 12.24 -13.29 -0.29
N PHE A 115 11.11 -13.77 -0.84
CA PHE A 115 9.78 -13.20 -0.61
C PHE A 115 8.98 -14.05 0.37
N ASP A 116 7.98 -13.43 1.01
CA ASP A 116 7.06 -14.14 1.88
C ASP A 116 6.25 -15.18 1.06
N GLU A 117 5.99 -16.35 1.66
CA GLU A 117 5.18 -17.39 1.03
C GLU A 117 3.76 -16.90 0.70
N VAL A 118 3.26 -17.28 -0.48
CA VAL A 118 1.87 -17.03 -0.86
C VAL A 118 0.98 -17.97 -0.07
N LYS A 119 0.38 -17.44 0.99
CA LYS A 119 -0.58 -18.17 1.82
C LYS A 119 -1.89 -18.42 1.09
N LYS A 120 -2.48 -19.58 1.34
CA LYS A 120 -3.85 -19.89 0.89
C LYS A 120 -4.87 -19.12 1.72
N LYS A 121 -6.08 -18.94 1.19
CA LYS A 121 -7.17 -18.19 1.84
C LYS A 121 -7.45 -18.67 3.27
N GLU A 122 -7.38 -19.97 3.49
CA GLU A 122 -7.62 -20.61 4.78
C GLU A 122 -6.56 -20.25 5.83
N GLU A 123 -5.31 -20.05 5.38
CA GLU A 123 -4.18 -19.66 6.22
C GLU A 123 -4.14 -18.15 6.50
N LEU A 124 -4.76 -17.35 5.63
CA LEU A 124 -4.91 -15.90 5.80
C LEU A 124 -5.95 -15.53 6.86
N TYR A 125 -6.96 -16.39 7.04
CA TYR A 125 -8.07 -16.18 7.97
C TYR A 125 -8.36 -17.42 8.84
N PRO A 126 -7.45 -17.81 9.74
CA PRO A 126 -7.57 -19.05 10.52
C PRO A 126 -8.80 -19.12 11.45
N ASN A 127 -9.52 -18.00 11.65
CA ASN A 127 -10.70 -17.89 12.53
C ASN A 127 -11.97 -17.47 11.78
N SER A 128 -12.16 -17.84 10.51
CA SER A 128 -13.36 -17.43 9.73
C SER A 128 -14.68 -18.09 10.16
N SER A 129 -14.73 -18.81 11.29
CA SER A 129 -15.93 -19.45 11.84
C SER A 129 -16.85 -18.50 12.63
N LEU A 130 -16.60 -17.19 12.64
CA LEU A 130 -17.56 -16.21 13.16
C LEU A 130 -18.22 -15.46 12.01
N SER A 131 -19.24 -16.13 11.45
CA SER A 131 -20.31 -15.49 10.70
C SER A 131 -21.05 -14.49 11.59
N PHE A 132 -21.06 -13.22 11.20
CA PHE A 132 -22.02 -12.21 11.65
C PHE A 132 -22.79 -11.70 10.43
#